data_AF-A0A819BU76-F1
#
_entry.id   AF-A0A819BU76-F1
#
_cell.length_a   1.000
_cell.length_b   1.000
_cell.length_c   1.000
_cell.angle_alpha   90.00
_cell.angle_beta   90.00
_cell.angle_gamma   90.00
#
_symmetry.space_group_name_H-M   'P 1'
#
loop_
_entity.id
_entity.type
_entity.pdbx_description
1 polymer ?
#
loop_
_entity_poly.entity_id
_entity_poly.type
_entity_poly.pdbx_seq_one_letter_code
_entity_poly.pdbx_strand_id
1 'polypeptide(L)'
;MGSINAKDVLLFDRKLTADEAQQRGLITKVIDDKLFEDEKQKICQHILSLPKGSLLTSKLLIQKWNKEILQRVNNYEVETLKQRWLTEEFVQAMMEFMRGRKKTKSSK
;
A
#
# COMPACT_ATOMS: atom_id res chain seq x y z
N MET A 1 -9.82 0.16 5.03
CA MET A 1 -8.99 0.19 6.27
C MET A 1 -9.16 1.52 7.00
N GLY A 2 -9.41 1.51 8.31
CA GLY A 2 -9.63 2.72 9.12
C GLY A 2 -8.36 3.28 9.78
N SER A 3 -8.45 4.48 10.37
CA SER A 3 -7.31 5.20 10.97
C SER A 3 -6.56 4.40 12.06
N ILE A 4 -7.29 3.65 12.90
CA ILE A 4 -6.69 2.83 13.98
C ILE A 4 -5.79 1.73 13.39
N ASN A 5 -6.29 0.98 12.40
CA ASN A 5 -5.54 -0.08 11.75
C ASN A 5 -4.32 0.46 10.99
N ALA A 6 -4.43 1.67 10.42
CA ALA A 6 -3.30 2.31 9.74
C ALA A 6 -2.19 2.71 10.71
N LYS A 7 -2.54 3.25 11.88
CA LYS A 7 -1.56 3.62 12.93
C LYS A 7 -0.82 2.40 13.47
N ASP A 8 -1.52 1.28 13.68
CA ASP A 8 -0.91 0.01 14.11
C ASP A 8 0.23 -0.42 13.16
N VAL A 9 0.00 -0.32 11.85
CA VAL A 9 1.00 -0.68 10.83
C VAL A 9 2.13 0.35 10.76
N LEU A 10 1.79 1.64 10.72
CA LEU A 10 2.77 2.71 10.46
C LEU A 10 3.68 3.01 11.67
N LEU A 11 3.17 2.91 12.90
CA LEU A 11 3.92 3.26 14.10
C LEU A 11 4.74 2.09 14.65
N PHE A 12 4.27 0.86 14.47
CA PHE A 12 4.87 -0.33 15.10
C PHE A 12 5.53 -1.30 14.10
N ASP A 13 5.72 -0.89 12.84
CA ASP A 13 6.32 -1.71 11.77
C ASP A 13 5.69 -3.11 11.65
N ARG A 14 4.37 -3.19 11.86
CA ARG A 14 3.66 -4.47 11.86
C ARG A 14 3.53 -5.01 10.44
N LYS A 15 4.07 -6.21 10.22
CA LYS A 15 3.87 -6.97 8.98
C LYS A 15 2.50 -7.65 9.00
N LEU A 16 1.73 -7.45 7.92
CA LEU A 16 0.43 -8.09 7.75
C LEU A 16 0.54 -9.28 6.82
N THR A 17 -0.15 -10.37 7.18
CA THR A 17 -0.43 -11.47 6.26
C THR A 17 -1.48 -11.07 5.22
N ALA A 18 -1.59 -11.85 4.14
CA ALA A 18 -2.60 -11.60 3.10
C ALA A 18 -4.02 -11.65 3.68
N ASP A 19 -4.31 -12.65 4.52
CA ASP A 19 -5.61 -12.81 5.18
C ASP A 19 -5.92 -11.65 6.13
N GLU A 20 -4.97 -11.22 6.95
CA GLU A 20 -5.15 -10.04 7.82
C GLU A 20 -5.39 -8.76 7.02
N ALA A 21 -4.69 -8.58 5.88
CA ALA A 21 -4.89 -7.44 5.01
C ALA A 21 -6.29 -7.44 4.39
N GLN A 22 -6.84 -8.61 4.06
CA GLN A 22 -8.21 -8.74 3.57
C GLN A 22 -9.23 -8.42 4.68
N GLN A 23 -9.05 -9.00 5.87
CA GLN A 23 -9.94 -8.76 7.02
C GLN A 23 -9.97 -7.29 7.44
N ARG A 24 -8.85 -6.57 7.33
CA ARG A 24 -8.76 -5.12 7.61
C ARG A 24 -9.29 -4.23 6.48
N GLY A 25 -9.72 -4.83 5.36
CA GLY A 25 -10.18 -4.13 4.17
C GLY A 25 -9.10 -3.26 3.53
N LEU A 26 -7.86 -3.75 3.52
CA LEU A 26 -6.76 -3.18 2.74
C LEU A 26 -6.73 -3.77 1.33
N ILE A 27 -7.01 -5.07 1.22
CA ILE A 27 -7.19 -5.79 -0.05
C ILE A 27 -8.60 -6.36 -0.13
N THR A 28 -9.08 -6.60 -1.35
CA THR A 28 -10.43 -7.10 -1.60
C THR A 28 -10.52 -8.62 -1.59
N LYS A 29 -9.54 -9.31 -2.18
CA LYS A 29 -9.53 -10.77 -2.31
C LYS A 29 -8.12 -11.35 -2.17
N VAL A 30 -7.99 -12.40 -1.36
CA VAL A 30 -6.82 -13.29 -1.35
C VAL A 30 -7.09 -14.45 -2.30
N ILE A 31 -6.08 -14.79 -3.12
CA ILE A 31 -6.17 -15.85 -4.12
C ILE A 31 -4.97 -16.77 -3.91
N ASP A 32 -5.20 -18.09 -3.98
CA ASP A 32 -4.13 -19.08 -3.93
C ASP A 32 -3.24 -18.97 -5.18
N ASP A 33 -1.94 -19.12 -4.99
CA ASP A 33 -0.93 -18.98 -6.05
C ASP A 33 -1.21 -19.90 -7.25
N LYS A 34 -1.70 -21.13 -7.00
CA LYS A 34 -2.01 -22.10 -8.05
C LYS A 34 -3.17 -21.68 -8.95
N LEU A 35 -4.07 -20.86 -8.44
CA LEU A 35 -5.29 -20.42 -9.13
C LEU A 35 -5.23 -18.94 -9.55
N PHE A 36 -4.07 -18.29 -9.34
CA PHE A 36 -3.93 -16.86 -9.50
C PHE A 36 -4.29 -16.37 -10.90
N GLU A 37 -3.77 -17.02 -11.94
CA GLU A 37 -4.01 -16.61 -13.33
C GLU A 37 -5.48 -16.79 -13.74
N ASP A 38 -6.11 -17.91 -13.38
CA ASP A 38 -7.50 -18.18 -13.70
C ASP A 38 -8.45 -17.17 -13.03
N GLU A 39 -8.25 -16.91 -11.73
CA GLU A 39 -9.08 -15.98 -10.97
C GLU A 39 -8.87 -14.53 -11.41
N LYS A 40 -7.62 -14.14 -11.72
CA LYS A 40 -7.29 -12.83 -12.31
C LYS A 40 -8.02 -12.65 -13.64
N GLN A 41 -7.99 -13.65 -14.51
CA GLN A 41 -8.69 -13.57 -15.80
C GLN A 41 -10.20 -13.38 -15.60
N LYS A 42 -10.83 -14.12 -14.68
CA LYS A 42 -12.26 -13.95 -14.36
C LYS A 42 -12.58 -12.54 -13.88
N ILE A 43 -11.77 -11.98 -12.98
CA ILE A 43 -11.95 -10.62 -12.45
C ILE A 43 -11.83 -9.59 -13.58
N CYS A 44 -10.79 -9.71 -14.42
CA CYS A 44 -10.60 -8.81 -15.56
C CYS A 44 -11.78 -8.88 -16.54
N GLN A 45 -12.23 -10.08 -16.90
CA GLN A 45 -13.38 -10.26 -17.80
C GLN A 45 -14.67 -9.68 -17.21
N HIS A 46 -14.89 -9.85 -15.89
CA HIS A 46 -16.01 -9.23 -15.21
C HIS A 46 -15.96 -7.70 -15.31
N ILE A 47 -14.82 -7.08 -15.03
CA ILE A 47 -14.67 -5.61 -15.12
C ILE A 47 -14.87 -5.13 -16.57
N LEU A 48 -14.38 -5.88 -17.55
CA LEU A 48 -14.54 -5.53 -18.97
C LEU A 48 -16.00 -5.62 -19.45
N SER A 49 -16.81 -6.49 -18.84
CA SER A 49 -18.25 -6.61 -19.15
C SER A 49 -19.09 -5.42 -18.66
N LEU A 50 -18.55 -4.59 -17.75
CA LEU A 50 -19.29 -3.48 -17.15
C LEU A 50 -19.26 -2.21 -18.03
N PRO A 51 -20.32 -1.36 -17.99
CA PRO A 51 -20.37 -0.11 -18.75
C PRO A 51 -19.27 0.87 -18.35
N LYS A 52 -18.35 1.15 -19.28
CA LYS A 52 -17.16 2.01 -19.04
C LYS A 52 -17.50 3.41 -18.56
N GLY A 53 -18.51 4.04 -19.16
CA GLY A 53 -18.93 5.41 -18.81
C GLY A 53 -19.41 5.51 -17.37
N SER A 54 -20.27 4.58 -16.94
CA SER A 54 -20.81 4.55 -15.57
C SER A 54 -19.72 4.24 -14.54
N LEU A 55 -18.80 3.32 -14.86
CA LEU A 55 -17.64 3.03 -14.01
C LEU A 55 -16.73 4.23 -13.83
N LEU A 56 -16.40 4.94 -14.92
CA LEU A 56 -15.56 6.13 -14.88
C LEU A 56 -16.20 7.22 -14.02
N THR A 57 -17.48 7.54 -14.28
CA THR A 57 -18.22 8.55 -13.52
C THR A 57 -18.27 8.20 -12.04
N SER A 58 -18.62 6.96 -11.69
CA SER A 58 -18.67 6.50 -10.29
C SER A 58 -17.31 6.60 -9.61
N LYS A 59 -16.24 6.17 -10.28
CA LYS A 59 -14.87 6.29 -9.77
C LYS A 59 -14.48 7.73 -9.50
N LEU A 60 -14.79 8.65 -10.42
CA LEU A 60 -14.48 10.06 -10.27
C LEU A 60 -15.25 10.68 -9.10
N LEU A 61 -16.55 10.36 -8.94
CA LEU A 61 -17.36 10.85 -7.83
C LEU A 61 -16.80 10.39 -6.47
N ILE A 62 -16.42 9.12 -6.34
CA ILE A 62 -15.83 8.57 -5.11
C ILE A 62 -14.46 9.20 -4.81
N GLN A 63 -13.66 9.49 -5.83
CA GLN A 63 -12.30 10.00 -5.65
C GLN A 63 -12.19 11.52 -5.52
N LYS A 64 -13.18 12.29 -5.99
CA LYS A 64 -13.11 13.75 -6.14
C LYS A 64 -12.58 14.44 -4.89
N TRP A 65 -13.20 14.17 -3.74
CA TRP A 65 -12.86 14.82 -2.46
C TRP A 65 -11.53 14.32 -1.88
N ASN A 66 -11.26 13.02 -2.04
CA ASN A 66 -10.06 12.40 -1.48
C ASN A 66 -8.79 12.83 -2.21
N LYS A 67 -8.86 13.15 -3.52
CA LYS A 67 -7.69 13.50 -4.32
C LYS A 67 -7.01 14.79 -3.86
N GLU A 68 -7.79 15.84 -3.59
CA GLU A 68 -7.25 17.13 -3.14
C GLU A 68 -6.64 17.03 -1.74
N ILE A 69 -7.32 16.31 -0.83
CA ILE A 69 -6.80 16.05 0.51
C ILE A 69 -5.50 15.26 0.44
N LEU A 70 -5.45 14.21 -0.40
CA LEU A 70 -4.26 13.39 -0.60
C LEU A 70 -3.08 14.22 -1.09
N GLN A 71 -3.29 15.12 -2.05
CA GLN A 71 -2.23 16.01 -2.55
C GLN A 71 -1.71 16.96 -1.46
N ARG A 72 -2.62 17.55 -0.66
CA ARG A 72 -2.23 18.44 0.45
C ARG A 72 -1.41 17.70 1.51
N VAL A 73 -1.87 16.51 1.91
CA VAL A 73 -1.17 15.68 2.91
C VAL A 73 0.18 15.23 2.37
N ASN A 74 0.24 14.79 1.11
CA ASN A 74 1.50 14.37 0.49
C ASN A 74 2.55 15.48 0.47
N ASN A 75 2.16 16.71 0.13
CA ASN A 75 3.07 17.85 0.17
C ASN A 75 3.65 18.07 1.59
N TYR A 76 2.80 17.99 2.61
CA TYR A 76 3.24 18.11 4.01
C TYR A 76 4.17 16.96 4.44
N GLU A 77 3.85 15.73 4.06
CA GLU A 77 4.68 14.54 4.35
C GLU A 77 6.06 14.64 3.69
N VAL A 78 6.12 15.11 2.43
CA VAL A 78 7.37 15.27 1.69
C VAL A 78 8.27 16.33 2.33
N GLU A 79 7.73 17.49 2.72
CA GLU A 79 8.52 18.52 3.41
C GLU A 79 9.05 18.02 4.76
N THR A 80 8.23 17.28 5.50
CA THR A 80 8.65 16.67 6.77
C THR A 80 9.76 15.63 6.55
N LEU A 81 9.63 14.80 5.50
CA LEU A 81 10.61 13.77 5.17
C LEU A 81 11.97 14.36 4.77
N LYS A 82 11.98 15.48 4.03
CA LYS A 82 13.22 16.19 3.69
C LYS A 82 14.00 16.60 4.93
N GLN A 83 13.31 17.08 5.97
CA GLN A 83 13.95 17.45 7.23
C GLN A 83 14.51 16.21 7.96
N ARG A 84 13.75 15.11 7.98
CA ARG A 84 14.17 13.87 8.66
C ARG A 84 15.33 13.17 7.96
N TRP A 85 15.45 13.28 6.63
CA TRP A 85 16.50 12.63 5.84
C TRP A 85 17.93 13.05 6.25
N LEU A 86 18.08 14.27 6.77
CA LEU A 86 19.37 14.82 7.22
C LEU A 86 19.71 14.48 8.67
N THR A 87 18.82 13.78 9.39
CA THR A 87 19.06 13.44 10.80
C THR A 87 20.01 12.25 10.94
N GLU A 88 20.86 12.30 11.97
CA GLU A 88 21.82 11.23 12.27
C GLU A 88 21.11 9.89 12.54
N GLU A 89 19.97 9.95 13.20
CA GLU A 89 19.10 8.78 13.47
C GLU A 89 18.71 8.06 12.17
N PHE A 90 18.32 8.83 11.14
CA PHE A 90 17.95 8.26 9.84
C PHE A 90 19.16 7.65 9.12
N VAL A 91 20.30 8.34 9.11
CA VAL A 91 21.53 7.86 8.46
C VAL A 91 22.02 6.57 9.10
N GLN A 92 22.01 6.50 10.44
CA GLN A 92 22.39 5.30 11.18
C GLN A 92 21.44 4.12 10.89
N ALA A 93 20.13 4.34 10.99
CA ALA A 93 19.14 3.31 10.69
C ALA A 93 19.24 2.79 9.26
N MET A 94 19.51 3.68 8.29
CA MET A 94 19.72 3.30 6.89
C MET A 94 20.96 2.41 6.71
N MET A 95 22.08 2.76 7.35
CA MET A 95 23.31 1.95 7.30
C MET A 95 23.09 0.55 7.90
N GLU A 96 22.40 0.46 9.03
CA GLU A 96 22.06 -0.81 9.68
C GLU A 96 21.16 -1.68 8.80
N PHE A 97 20.12 -1.08 8.19
CA PHE A 97 19.23 -1.77 7.25
C PHE A 97 19.99 -2.30 6.02
N MET A 98 20.88 -1.49 5.43
CA MET A 98 21.71 -1.92 4.30
C MET A 98 22.66 -3.07 4.66
N ARG A 99 23.27 -3.03 5.85
CA ARG A 99 24.13 -4.11 6.37
C ARG A 99 23.34 -5.40 6.60
N GLY A 100 22.13 -5.31 7.16
CA GLY A 100 21.23 -6.44 7.36
C GLY A 100 20.80 -7.12 6.05
N ARG A 101 20.57 -6.34 4.99
CA ARG A 101 20.18 -6.84 3.66
C ARG A 101 21.27 -7.65 2.95
N LYS A 102 22.55 -7.41 3.27
CA LYS A 102 23.67 -8.23 2.76
C LYS A 102 23.72 -9.61 3.42
N LYS A 103 23.39 -9.70 4.70
CA LYS A 103 23.38 -10.97 5.45
C LYS A 103 22.30 -11.94 4.96
N THR A 104 21.11 -11.44 4.63
CA THR A 104 20.00 -12.27 4.13
C THR A 104 20.17 -12.76 2.69
N LYS A 105 21.02 -12.12 1.87
CA LYS A 105 21.35 -12.57 0.51
C LYS A 105 22.51 -13.57 0.45
N SER A 106 23.39 -13.62 1.44
CA SER A 106 24.56 -14.51 1.46
C SER A 106 24.27 -15.88 2.11
N SER A 107 23.07 -16.09 2.62
CA SER A 107 22.61 -17.33 3.29
C SER A 107 21.49 -18.04 2.54
N LYS A 108 21.33 -17.73 1.25
CA LYS A 108 20.44 -18.43 0.30
C LYS A 108 21.27 -18.97 -0.85
#